data_AF-A0A166QAS2-F1
#
_entry.id   AF-A0A166QAS2-F1
#
_cell.length_a   1.000
_cell.length_b   1.000
_cell.length_c   1.000
_cell.angle_alpha   90.00
_cell.angle_beta   90.00
_cell.angle_gamma   90.00
#
_symmetry.space_group_name_H-M   'P 1'
#
loop_
_entity.id
_entity.type
_entity.pdbx_description
1 polymer ?
#
loop_
_entity_poly.entity_id
_entity_poly.type
_entity_poly.pdbx_seq_one_letter_code
_entity_poly.pdbx_strand_id
1 'polypeptide(L)'
;MPSEEEKANAPLNTNENNQYDEDAEMDVEILRIIGGNSGSGYNPGPQKVLCRVVVAPPTSPSKQEHEVPIKGQLLFLKIFDALFWHKVVDITKRRLKITIQADSAFSDEFGAYHFLYKCRRTGFANITPEFYGGWTTKVTSVNSIFANQFRHVAVLAIEYVDGVCLQDLFLPTGLIPKIVNLYTDSSAPASFNTYQDQRMKIIAKLMDGTVTQEFLGLDHCELHPKNVIVSMRNLGQPLEEPRAVLVGYGRALVDELRTEPARFWKHFLTKHHPVIRFGWHRLEPFKGWIPLAWRGPAHDIDDAPLLDKWMVETFGPLTDNPEYTTFVPETLPTGAVPEGQP
;
A
#
# COMPACT_ATOMS: atom_id res chain seq x y z
N MET A 1 -20.54 16.04 -31.99
CA MET A 1 -19.70 14.93 -32.49
C MET A 1 -18.35 15.06 -31.82
N PRO A 2 -17.77 13.98 -31.28
CA PRO A 2 -16.46 14.05 -30.64
C PRO A 2 -15.40 14.53 -31.63
N SER A 3 -14.45 15.33 -31.16
CA SER A 3 -13.32 15.78 -31.97
C SER A 3 -12.45 14.59 -32.41
N GLU A 4 -11.70 14.70 -33.51
CA GLU A 4 -10.82 13.60 -33.96
C GLU A 4 -9.75 13.22 -32.90
N GLU A 5 -9.38 14.16 -32.03
CA GLU A 5 -8.49 13.87 -30.88
C GLU A 5 -9.18 13.05 -29.78
N GLU A 6 -10.49 13.17 -29.59
CA GLU A 6 -11.24 12.34 -28.61
C GLU A 6 -11.32 10.88 -29.07
N LYS A 7 -11.40 10.62 -30.39
CA LYS A 7 -11.38 9.25 -30.93
C LYS A 7 -10.01 8.58 -30.80
N ALA A 8 -8.92 9.34 -30.86
CA ALA A 8 -7.56 8.81 -30.78
C ALA A 8 -7.14 8.37 -29.36
N ASN A 9 -7.88 8.79 -28.32
CA ASN A 9 -7.59 8.46 -26.92
C ASN A 9 -8.68 7.61 -26.25
N ALA A 10 -9.71 7.18 -26.98
CA ALA A 10 -10.66 6.20 -26.47
C ALA A 10 -9.99 4.82 -26.43
N PRO A 11 -10.28 3.97 -25.43
CA PRO A 11 -9.82 2.59 -25.44
C PRO A 11 -10.24 1.95 -26.76
N LEU A 12 -9.30 1.35 -27.49
CA LEU A 12 -9.52 0.78 -28.83
C LEU A 12 -10.65 -0.26 -28.89
N ASN A 13 -11.10 -0.78 -27.74
CA ASN A 13 -12.18 -1.74 -27.57
C ASN A 13 -13.00 -1.48 -26.29
N THR A 14 -13.54 -0.28 -26.08
CA THR A 14 -14.63 -0.11 -25.09
C THR A 14 -15.90 -0.76 -25.64
N ASN A 15 -16.15 -2.01 -25.24
CA ASN A 15 -17.46 -2.63 -25.41
C ASN A 15 -18.29 -2.34 -24.15
N GLU A 16 -19.21 -1.38 -24.24
CA GLU A 16 -20.08 -0.98 -23.13
C GLU A 16 -20.85 -2.17 -22.54
N ASN A 17 -21.20 -3.16 -23.38
CA ASN A 17 -21.91 -4.38 -22.96
C ASN A 17 -21.04 -5.38 -22.18
N ASN A 18 -19.70 -5.26 -22.22
CA ASN A 18 -18.80 -6.12 -21.45
C ASN A 18 -18.35 -5.48 -20.13
N GLN A 19 -18.65 -4.19 -19.92
CA GLN A 19 -18.26 -3.44 -18.72
C GLN A 19 -19.41 -3.26 -17.73
N TYR A 20 -20.66 -3.36 -18.20
CA TYR A 20 -21.86 -3.26 -17.39
C TYR A 20 -22.26 -4.63 -16.86
N ASP A 21 -21.82 -4.93 -15.64
CA ASP A 21 -22.45 -5.94 -14.81
C ASP A 21 -23.36 -5.19 -13.81
N GLU A 22 -24.67 -5.15 -14.08
CA GLU A 22 -25.65 -4.48 -13.19
C GLU A 22 -25.60 -5.08 -11.77
N ASP A 23 -25.13 -6.33 -11.62
CA ASP A 23 -24.97 -7.00 -10.33
C ASP A 23 -23.68 -6.58 -9.59
N ALA A 24 -22.94 -5.59 -10.10
CA ALA A 24 -21.67 -5.11 -9.58
C ALA A 24 -21.60 -3.57 -9.43
N GLU A 25 -22.72 -2.92 -9.10
CA GLU A 25 -22.74 -1.49 -8.76
C GLU A 25 -22.62 -1.27 -7.24
N MET A 26 -21.93 -0.19 -6.84
CA MET A 26 -21.79 0.24 -5.45
C MET A 26 -22.07 1.73 -5.34
N ASP A 27 -23.01 2.10 -4.47
CA ASP A 27 -23.23 3.50 -4.10
C ASP A 27 -22.50 3.83 -2.82
N VAL A 28 -21.76 4.93 -2.83
CA VAL A 28 -21.01 5.42 -1.69
C VAL A 28 -21.31 6.88 -1.40
N GLU A 29 -21.38 7.20 -0.11
CA GLU A 29 -21.46 8.57 0.39
C GLU A 29 -20.04 9.04 0.74
N ILE A 30 -19.58 10.13 0.12
CA ILE A 30 -18.29 10.75 0.47
C ILE A 30 -18.45 11.49 1.80
N LEU A 31 -17.77 11.03 2.85
CA LEU A 31 -17.82 11.66 4.17
C LEU A 31 -16.80 12.78 4.31
N ARG A 32 -15.60 12.59 3.73
CA ARG A 32 -14.49 13.52 3.85
C ARG A 32 -13.49 13.32 2.72
N ILE A 33 -12.94 14.42 2.21
CA ILE A 33 -11.75 14.38 1.35
C ILE A 33 -10.50 14.42 2.24
N ILE A 34 -9.66 13.39 2.13
CA ILE A 34 -8.44 13.22 2.93
C ILE A 34 -7.24 13.88 2.27
N GLY A 35 -7.17 13.88 0.93
CA GLY A 35 -6.05 14.47 0.19
C GLY A 35 -6.35 14.69 -1.28
N GLY A 36 -5.52 15.51 -1.95
CA GLY A 36 -5.70 15.87 -3.36
C GLY A 36 -6.68 17.02 -3.60
N ASN A 37 -6.97 17.85 -2.58
CA ASN A 37 -7.77 19.07 -2.75
C ASN A 37 -6.93 20.22 -3.32
N SER A 38 -7.54 21.04 -4.18
CA SER A 38 -6.92 22.15 -4.91
C SER A 38 -6.47 23.36 -4.06
N GLY A 39 -6.30 23.19 -2.74
CA GLY A 39 -5.88 24.23 -1.81
C GLY A 39 -4.36 24.48 -1.78
N SER A 40 -3.92 25.41 -0.91
CA SER A 40 -2.50 25.64 -0.63
C SER A 40 -1.86 24.35 -0.10
N GLY A 41 -0.89 23.79 -0.83
CA GLY A 41 -0.26 22.50 -0.51
C GLY A 41 -0.77 21.32 -1.33
N TYR A 42 -1.52 21.56 -2.41
CA TYR A 42 -1.90 20.52 -3.37
C TYR A 42 -0.67 19.83 -3.98
N ASN A 43 -0.65 18.50 -3.86
CA ASN A 43 0.30 17.62 -4.55
C ASN A 43 -0.43 16.91 -5.69
N PRO A 44 0.04 17.03 -6.95
CA PRO A 44 -0.53 16.29 -8.08
C PRO A 44 -0.59 14.79 -7.80
N GLY A 45 -1.67 14.15 -8.22
CA GLY A 45 -1.93 12.73 -7.94
C GLY A 45 -3.41 12.43 -7.67
N PRO A 46 -3.72 11.21 -7.19
CA PRO A 46 -5.09 10.80 -6.97
C PRO A 46 -5.75 11.59 -5.85
N GLN A 47 -7.04 11.90 -6.02
CA GLN A 47 -7.86 12.40 -4.94
C GLN A 47 -8.20 11.26 -3.98
N LYS A 48 -8.05 11.49 -2.68
CA LYS A 48 -8.19 10.48 -1.64
C LYS A 48 -9.41 10.83 -0.79
N VAL A 49 -10.39 9.94 -0.73
CA VAL A 49 -11.65 10.19 -0.02
C VAL A 49 -11.99 9.06 0.95
N LEU A 50 -12.57 9.44 2.09
CA LEU A 50 -13.24 8.53 3.00
C LEU A 50 -14.71 8.46 2.59
N CYS A 51 -15.18 7.26 2.33
CA CYS A 51 -16.54 6.99 1.92
C CYS A 51 -17.22 5.99 2.85
N ARG A 52 -18.55 6.00 2.84
CA ARG A 52 -19.40 4.99 3.45
C ARG A 52 -20.25 4.32 2.38
N VAL A 53 -20.30 2.99 2.40
CA VAL A 53 -21.15 2.21 1.49
C VAL A 53 -22.62 2.43 1.85
N VAL A 54 -23.40 2.94 0.90
CA VAL A 54 -24.85 3.17 1.05
C VAL A 54 -25.64 2.01 0.44
N VAL A 55 -25.20 1.56 -0.75
CA VAL A 55 -25.71 0.38 -1.45
C VAL A 55 -24.50 -0.52 -1.74
N ALA A 56 -24.55 -1.73 -1.18
CA ALA A 56 -23.51 -2.74 -1.40
C ALA A 56 -23.78 -3.47 -2.72
N PRO A 57 -22.74 -3.92 -3.43
CA PRO A 57 -22.91 -4.79 -4.59
C PRO A 57 -23.66 -6.07 -4.19
N PRO A 58 -24.66 -6.53 -4.96
CA PRO A 58 -25.36 -7.78 -4.66
C PRO A 58 -24.47 -9.00 -4.88
N THR A 59 -23.51 -8.92 -5.81
CA THR A 59 -22.50 -9.96 -6.04
C THR A 59 -21.14 -9.36 -6.35
N SER A 60 -20.08 -10.18 -6.27
CA SER A 60 -18.77 -9.78 -6.79
C SER A 60 -18.83 -9.82 -8.33
N PRO A 61 -18.43 -8.75 -9.05
CA PRO A 61 -18.47 -8.64 -10.53
C PRO A 61 -17.82 -9.82 -11.27
N SER A 62 -16.88 -10.48 -10.61
CA SER A 62 -16.38 -11.79 -11.01
C SER A 62 -16.59 -12.72 -9.82
N LYS A 63 -17.18 -13.90 -10.04
CA LYS A 63 -17.60 -14.85 -8.99
C LYS A 63 -16.51 -15.29 -7.98
N GLN A 64 -15.28 -14.77 -8.03
CA GLN A 64 -14.16 -15.20 -7.19
C GLN A 64 -13.11 -14.13 -6.83
N GLU A 65 -13.18 -12.88 -7.29
CA GLU A 65 -11.95 -12.04 -7.22
C GLU A 65 -11.82 -11.08 -6.05
N HIS A 66 -12.87 -10.60 -5.37
CA HIS A 66 -12.68 -9.67 -4.25
C HIS A 66 -13.72 -9.87 -3.15
N GLU A 67 -13.37 -9.55 -1.89
CA GLU A 67 -14.37 -9.39 -0.84
C GLU A 67 -15.30 -8.23 -1.18
N VAL A 68 -16.61 -8.44 -1.06
CA VAL A 68 -17.61 -7.43 -1.41
C VAL A 68 -17.82 -6.49 -0.22
N PRO A 69 -17.66 -5.16 -0.38
CA PRO A 69 -17.98 -4.22 0.68
C PRO A 69 -19.44 -4.34 1.15
N ILE A 70 -19.66 -4.27 2.45
CA ILE A 70 -21.01 -4.35 3.04
C ILE A 70 -21.60 -2.96 3.29
N LYS A 71 -22.94 -2.87 3.34
CA LYS A 71 -23.63 -1.62 3.64
C LYS A 71 -23.18 -1.06 4.99
N GLY A 72 -22.89 0.25 5.02
CA GLY A 72 -22.40 0.97 6.19
C GLY A 72 -20.88 0.90 6.40
N GLN A 73 -20.17 0.04 5.66
CA GLN A 73 -18.71 -0.08 5.75
C GLN A 73 -18.02 1.22 5.30
N LEU A 74 -16.93 1.55 5.98
CA LEU A 74 -16.06 2.66 5.59
C LEU A 74 -15.00 2.19 4.60
N LEU A 75 -14.84 2.94 3.52
CA LEU A 75 -13.87 2.69 2.46
C LEU A 75 -12.95 3.89 2.29
N PHE A 76 -11.71 3.60 1.92
CA PHE A 76 -10.78 4.61 1.43
C PHE A 76 -10.68 4.47 -0.08
N LEU A 77 -11.19 5.46 -0.81
CA LEU A 77 -11.15 5.47 -2.27
C LEU A 77 -10.07 6.42 -2.77
N LYS A 78 -9.30 5.96 -3.76
CA LYS A 78 -8.40 6.81 -4.53
C LYS A 78 -8.96 6.98 -5.94
N ILE A 79 -9.23 8.22 -6.33
CA ILE A 79 -9.81 8.58 -7.62
C ILE A 79 -8.68 9.08 -8.53
N PHE A 80 -8.42 8.34 -9.61
CA PHE A 80 -7.33 8.59 -10.55
C PHE A 80 -7.83 9.36 -11.78
N ASP A 81 -8.29 10.58 -11.54
CA ASP A 81 -8.71 11.48 -12.61
C ASP A 81 -7.52 12.26 -13.15
N ALA A 82 -7.24 12.17 -14.46
CA ALA A 82 -6.14 12.89 -15.11
C ALA A 82 -6.16 14.40 -14.85
N LEU A 83 -7.33 14.98 -14.58
CA LEU A 83 -7.43 16.39 -14.20
C LEU A 83 -6.77 16.71 -12.85
N PHE A 84 -6.39 15.73 -12.04
CA PHE A 84 -5.63 15.92 -10.79
C PHE A 84 -4.11 15.73 -10.95
N TRP A 85 -3.59 15.66 -12.19
CA TRP A 85 -2.14 15.55 -12.43
C TRP A 85 -1.52 16.85 -12.96
N HIS A 86 -2.29 17.95 -12.96
CA HIS A 86 -1.78 19.25 -13.40
C HIS A 86 -1.08 19.99 -12.26
N LYS A 87 0.26 20.05 -12.27
CA LYS A 87 1.08 21.24 -11.95
C LYS A 87 2.56 20.88 -11.90
N VAL A 88 3.34 21.81 -12.45
CA VAL A 88 4.79 21.77 -12.71
C VAL A 88 5.13 20.90 -13.92
N VAL A 89 5.13 21.55 -15.09
CA VAL A 89 5.91 21.09 -16.25
C VAL A 89 7.37 21.17 -15.83
N ASP A 90 7.85 20.12 -15.19
CA ASP A 90 9.28 19.89 -15.09
C ASP A 90 9.76 19.58 -16.51
N ILE A 91 10.38 20.57 -17.14
CA ILE A 91 10.93 20.47 -18.51
C ILE A 91 11.93 19.31 -18.67
N THR A 92 12.44 18.75 -17.56
CA THR A 92 13.34 17.58 -17.56
C THR A 92 12.57 16.25 -17.55
N LYS A 93 11.31 16.23 -17.11
CA LYS A 93 10.44 15.07 -17.25
C LYS A 93 9.84 15.11 -18.64
N ARG A 94 10.17 14.10 -19.47
CA ARG A 94 9.54 13.89 -20.79
C ARG A 94 8.05 14.21 -20.69
N ARG A 95 7.52 14.96 -21.66
CA ARG A 95 6.09 15.37 -21.73
C ARG A 95 5.17 14.15 -21.86
N LEU A 96 5.02 13.37 -20.80
CA LEU A 96 4.04 12.30 -20.71
C LEU A 96 2.67 12.95 -20.57
N LYS A 97 1.73 12.56 -21.43
CA LYS A 97 0.33 12.98 -21.32
C LYS A 97 -0.18 12.69 -19.90
N ILE A 98 -0.92 13.63 -19.32
CA ILE A 98 -1.49 13.50 -17.96
C ILE A 98 -2.42 12.29 -17.83
N THR A 99 -3.08 11.87 -18.91
CA THR A 99 -3.88 10.65 -18.96
C THR A 99 -3.02 9.42 -18.72
N ILE A 100 -1.89 9.31 -19.42
CA ILE A 100 -0.91 8.22 -19.20
C ILE A 100 -0.41 8.23 -17.76
N GLN A 101 -0.14 9.40 -17.18
CA GLN A 101 0.33 9.47 -15.78
C GLN A 101 -0.72 8.97 -14.78
N ALA A 102 -1.99 9.33 -14.97
CA ALA A 102 -3.07 8.84 -14.11
C ALA A 102 -3.31 7.33 -14.29
N ASP A 103 -3.32 6.85 -15.54
CA ASP A 103 -3.51 5.44 -15.87
C ASP A 103 -2.36 4.58 -15.34
N SER A 104 -1.10 5.03 -15.50
CA SER A 104 0.08 4.36 -14.93
C SER A 104 0.01 4.34 -13.40
N ALA A 105 -0.29 5.48 -12.77
CA ALA A 105 -0.39 5.54 -11.31
C ALA A 105 -1.48 4.62 -10.75
N PHE A 106 -2.62 4.49 -11.43
CA PHE A 106 -3.66 3.53 -11.08
C PHE A 106 -3.17 2.10 -11.27
N SER A 107 -2.61 1.80 -12.45
CA SER A 107 -2.17 0.44 -12.82
C SER A 107 -1.07 -0.09 -11.91
N ASP A 108 -0.10 0.75 -11.55
CA ASP A 108 1.00 0.41 -10.65
C ASP A 108 0.47 0.03 -9.26
N GLU A 109 -0.39 0.87 -8.68
CA GLU A 109 -0.93 0.62 -7.35
C GLU A 109 -1.96 -0.52 -7.33
N PHE A 110 -2.85 -0.59 -8.32
CA PHE A 110 -3.81 -1.67 -8.49
C PHE A 110 -3.09 -3.01 -8.65
N GLY A 111 -2.05 -3.08 -9.49
CA GLY A 111 -1.29 -4.29 -9.73
C GLY A 111 -0.65 -4.85 -8.45
N ALA A 112 -0.09 -3.96 -7.61
CA ALA A 112 0.48 -4.33 -6.33
C ALA A 112 -0.57 -4.90 -5.35
N TYR A 113 -1.72 -4.23 -5.20
CA TYR A 113 -2.78 -4.73 -4.32
C TYR A 113 -3.42 -6.02 -4.83
N HIS A 114 -3.67 -6.11 -6.14
CA HIS A 114 -4.22 -7.31 -6.78
C HIS A 114 -3.30 -8.52 -6.61
N PHE A 115 -1.99 -8.30 -6.75
CA PHE A 115 -1.00 -9.33 -6.49
C PHE A 115 -1.08 -9.84 -5.03
N LEU A 116 -1.07 -8.94 -4.05
CA LEU A 116 -1.16 -9.32 -2.63
C LEU A 116 -2.47 -10.00 -2.29
N TYR A 117 -3.57 -9.56 -2.88
CA TYR A 117 -4.88 -10.19 -2.72
C TYR A 117 -4.87 -11.64 -3.23
N LYS A 118 -4.32 -11.88 -4.42
CA LYS A 118 -4.15 -13.25 -4.96
C LYS A 118 -3.33 -14.14 -4.06
N CYS A 119 -2.34 -13.57 -3.36
CA CYS A 119 -1.53 -14.27 -2.36
C CYS A 119 -2.21 -14.36 -0.97
N ARG A 120 -3.44 -13.88 -0.80
CA ARG A 120 -4.18 -13.79 0.48
C ARG A 120 -3.42 -12.98 1.55
N ARG A 121 -2.82 -11.87 1.12
CA ARG A 121 -2.00 -10.96 1.94
C ARG A 121 -2.57 -9.55 2.09
N THR A 122 -3.84 -9.36 1.78
CA THR A 122 -4.61 -8.14 2.10
C THR A 122 -5.43 -8.35 3.37
N GLY A 123 -5.86 -7.25 3.99
CA GLY A 123 -6.75 -7.29 5.16
C GLY A 123 -6.12 -7.77 6.44
N PHE A 124 -6.94 -7.88 7.48
CA PHE A 124 -6.50 -8.37 8.79
C PHE A 124 -6.20 -9.89 8.71
N ALA A 125 -5.09 -10.40 9.25
CA ALA A 125 -4.11 -9.74 10.13
C ALA A 125 -2.83 -9.26 9.41
N ASN A 126 -2.85 -9.14 8.08
CA ASN A 126 -1.69 -8.71 7.31
C ASN A 126 -1.37 -7.21 7.53
N ILE A 127 -0.13 -6.83 7.21
CA ILE A 127 0.29 -5.42 7.22
C ILE A 127 -0.28 -4.64 6.02
N THR A 128 -0.85 -5.30 5.02
CA THR A 128 -1.51 -4.64 3.88
C THR A 128 -2.98 -4.38 4.25
N PRO A 129 -3.57 -3.23 3.87
CA PRO A 129 -5.01 -3.03 4.02
C PRO A 129 -5.80 -4.04 3.16
N GLU A 130 -7.07 -4.26 3.50
CA GLU A 130 -7.97 -5.04 2.64
C GLU A 130 -8.15 -4.37 1.27
N PHE A 131 -8.22 -5.20 0.23
CA PHE A 131 -8.37 -4.75 -1.16
C PHE A 131 -9.76 -5.11 -1.69
N TYR A 132 -10.55 -4.09 -2.03
CA TYR A 132 -11.91 -4.25 -2.54
C TYR A 132 -11.99 -4.04 -4.06
N GLY A 133 -10.87 -4.12 -4.76
CA GLY A 133 -10.82 -4.05 -6.21
C GLY A 133 -10.66 -2.66 -6.82
N GLY A 134 -10.68 -2.65 -8.14
CA GLY A 134 -10.65 -1.48 -9.00
C GLY A 134 -12.03 -1.26 -9.61
N TRP A 135 -12.46 -0.01 -9.60
CA TRP A 135 -13.80 0.43 -9.98
C TRP A 135 -13.68 1.52 -11.03
N THR A 136 -14.75 1.79 -11.74
CA THR A 136 -14.86 2.99 -12.57
C THR A 136 -16.06 3.81 -12.14
N THR A 137 -15.95 5.13 -12.24
CA THR A 137 -17.09 6.02 -11.97
C THR A 137 -17.20 7.10 -13.03
N LYS A 138 -18.44 7.54 -13.30
CA LYS A 138 -18.75 8.62 -14.23
C LYS A 138 -18.62 9.95 -13.49
N VAL A 139 -17.73 10.81 -13.96
CA VAL A 139 -17.52 12.16 -13.40
C VAL A 139 -18.03 13.20 -14.38
N THR A 140 -18.91 14.07 -13.91
CA THR A 140 -19.44 15.22 -14.65
C THR A 140 -18.69 16.50 -14.28
N SER A 141 -18.99 17.58 -14.99
CA SER A 141 -18.39 18.90 -14.72
C SER A 141 -19.45 19.88 -14.23
N VAL A 142 -19.09 20.68 -13.23
CA VAL A 142 -19.89 21.85 -12.80
C VAL A 142 -19.75 23.03 -13.76
N ASN A 143 -18.76 22.99 -14.66
CA ASN A 143 -18.58 24.03 -15.66
C ASN A 143 -19.63 23.82 -16.77
N SER A 144 -20.43 24.87 -17.01
CA SER A 144 -21.54 24.85 -17.97
C SER A 144 -21.11 24.48 -19.40
N ILE A 145 -19.87 24.77 -19.79
CA ILE A 145 -19.30 24.40 -21.10
C ILE A 145 -19.30 22.87 -21.28
N PHE A 146 -19.20 22.12 -20.19
CA PHE A 146 -19.08 20.67 -20.15
C PHE A 146 -20.29 19.99 -19.48
N ALA A 147 -21.43 20.70 -19.33
CA ALA A 147 -22.57 20.24 -18.53
C ALA A 147 -23.18 18.89 -18.96
N ASN A 148 -23.04 18.52 -20.24
CA ASN A 148 -23.54 17.26 -20.80
C ASN A 148 -22.41 16.27 -21.14
N GLN A 149 -21.19 16.55 -20.66
CA GLN A 149 -20.05 15.69 -20.86
C GLN A 149 -19.73 14.98 -19.56
N PHE A 150 -19.37 13.71 -19.68
CA PHE A 150 -18.84 12.91 -18.60
C PHE A 150 -17.56 12.24 -19.06
N ARG A 151 -16.74 11.85 -18.10
CA ARG A 151 -15.60 10.95 -18.32
C ARG A 151 -15.66 9.83 -17.31
N HIS A 152 -15.18 8.66 -17.69
CA HIS A 152 -14.93 7.59 -16.75
C HIS A 152 -13.56 7.78 -16.12
N VAL A 153 -13.48 7.61 -14.80
CA VAL A 153 -12.21 7.64 -14.07
C VAL A 153 -12.05 6.35 -13.28
N ALA A 154 -10.81 5.89 -13.17
CA ALA A 154 -10.48 4.72 -12.38
C ALA A 154 -10.51 5.08 -10.87
N VAL A 155 -11.02 4.16 -10.07
CA VAL A 155 -11.14 4.28 -8.62
C VAL A 155 -10.56 3.02 -7.99
N LEU A 156 -9.61 3.19 -7.08
CA LEU A 156 -9.09 2.09 -6.26
C LEU A 156 -9.83 2.08 -4.92
N ALA A 157 -10.45 0.96 -4.56
CA ALA A 157 -11.15 0.80 -3.29
C ALA A 157 -10.33 -0.10 -2.34
N ILE A 158 -9.96 0.44 -1.18
CA ILE A 158 -9.23 -0.28 -0.12
C ILE A 158 -9.83 0.01 1.25
N GLU A 159 -9.41 -0.78 2.24
CA GLU A 159 -9.73 -0.57 3.65
C GLU A 159 -9.44 0.86 4.11
N TYR A 160 -10.44 1.51 4.70
CA TYR A 160 -10.17 2.68 5.52
C TYR A 160 -9.60 2.23 6.87
N VAL A 161 -8.29 2.40 7.02
CA VAL A 161 -7.60 2.14 8.29
C VAL A 161 -7.86 3.31 9.23
N ASP A 162 -8.82 3.14 10.15
CA ASP A 162 -9.16 4.12 11.18
C ASP A 162 -8.08 4.16 12.27
N GLY A 163 -7.04 4.96 12.07
CA GLY A 163 -5.89 5.00 12.95
C GLY A 163 -5.08 6.29 12.84
N VAL A 164 -3.85 6.25 13.36
CA VAL A 164 -2.92 7.39 13.33
C VAL A 164 -1.73 7.07 12.44
N CYS A 165 -1.30 8.04 11.64
CA CYS A 165 -0.08 7.93 10.86
C CYS A 165 1.13 7.85 11.80
N LEU A 166 2.02 6.89 11.54
CA LEU A 166 3.18 6.65 12.38
C LEU A 166 4.11 7.88 12.41
N GLN A 167 4.19 8.66 11.33
CA GLN A 167 4.98 9.90 11.28
C GLN A 167 4.46 10.98 12.23
N ASP A 168 3.14 11.07 12.43
CA ASP A 168 2.51 12.12 13.25
C ASP A 168 2.71 11.88 14.75
N LEU A 169 3.19 10.69 15.12
CA LEU A 169 3.54 10.33 16.49
C LEU A 169 4.95 10.81 16.90
N PHE A 170 5.63 11.59 16.04
CA PHE A 170 6.99 12.09 16.27
C PHE A 170 7.06 13.60 16.31
N LEU A 171 8.01 14.08 17.11
CA LEU A 171 8.61 15.39 16.97
C LEU A 171 10.08 15.24 16.53
N PRO A 172 10.67 16.25 15.86
CA PRO A 172 12.09 16.25 15.51
C PRO A 172 13.04 16.04 16.69
N THR A 173 12.60 16.38 17.91
CA THR A 173 13.34 16.25 19.17
C THR A 173 13.28 14.85 19.78
N GLY A 174 12.61 13.89 19.13
CA GLY A 174 12.44 12.53 19.61
C GLY A 174 11.00 12.23 20.06
N LEU A 175 10.77 10.97 20.44
CA LEU A 175 9.47 10.49 20.89
C LEU A 175 9.24 10.89 22.35
N ILE A 176 8.11 11.54 22.64
CA ILE A 176 7.62 11.68 24.02
C ILE A 176 6.83 10.40 24.31
N PRO A 177 7.28 9.50 25.20
CA PRO A 177 6.51 8.33 25.58
C PRO A 177 5.12 8.78 26.04
N LYS A 178 4.09 8.33 25.33
CA LYS A 178 2.73 8.82 25.51
C LYS A 178 1.75 7.68 25.27
N ILE A 179 0.62 7.76 25.93
CA ILE A 179 -0.56 7.01 25.57
C ILE A 179 -1.20 7.71 24.36
N VAL A 180 -1.28 7.01 23.25
CA VAL A 180 -1.99 7.46 22.05
C VAL A 180 -3.45 7.07 22.25
N ASN A 181 -4.31 8.06 22.48
CA ASN A 181 -5.75 7.87 22.56
C ASN A 181 -6.34 7.95 21.15
N LEU A 182 -7.12 6.93 20.78
CA LEU A 182 -7.85 6.86 19.53
C LEU A 182 -9.36 6.78 19.84
N TYR A 183 -10.16 7.32 18.91
CA TYR A 183 -11.62 7.23 18.96
C TYR A 183 -12.23 7.82 20.25
N THR A 184 -11.69 8.93 20.75
CA THR A 184 -12.14 9.57 22.01
C THR A 184 -13.62 9.93 22.02
N ASP A 185 -14.19 10.23 20.85
CA ASP A 185 -15.60 10.60 20.69
C ASP A 185 -16.50 9.41 20.31
N SER A 186 -15.96 8.19 20.36
CA SER A 186 -16.67 6.95 20.00
C SER A 186 -17.16 6.21 21.25
N SER A 187 -18.17 5.35 21.11
CA SER A 187 -18.66 4.49 22.19
C SER A 187 -17.65 3.44 22.66
N ALA A 188 -16.60 3.18 21.88
CA ALA A 188 -15.54 2.23 22.19
C ALA A 188 -14.15 2.88 22.04
N PRO A 189 -13.77 3.81 22.91
CA PRO A 189 -12.44 4.44 22.86
C PRO A 189 -11.35 3.38 23.02
N ALA A 190 -10.19 3.63 22.39
CA ALA A 190 -9.06 2.73 22.49
C ALA A 190 -7.76 3.52 22.68
N SER A 191 -6.73 2.85 23.19
CA SER A 191 -5.42 3.47 23.31
C SER A 191 -4.31 2.45 23.24
N PHE A 192 -3.11 2.91 22.90
CA PHE A 192 -1.89 2.12 23.03
C PHE A 192 -0.75 3.00 23.54
N ASN A 193 0.20 2.39 24.24
CA ASN A 193 1.38 3.10 24.72
C ASN A 193 2.48 3.09 23.64
N THR A 194 3.31 4.12 23.63
CA THR A 194 4.51 4.19 22.79
C THR A 194 5.80 3.84 23.56
N TYR A 195 5.69 2.99 24.60
CA TYR A 195 6.89 2.47 25.27
C TYR A 195 7.70 1.56 24.34
N GLN A 196 8.98 1.38 24.68
CA GLN A 196 9.91 0.65 23.83
C GLN A 196 9.37 -0.70 23.39
N ASP A 197 8.86 -1.53 24.29
CA ASP A 197 8.39 -2.87 23.96
C ASP A 197 7.25 -2.85 22.93
N GLN A 198 6.27 -1.95 23.10
CA GLN A 198 5.17 -1.82 22.15
C GLN A 198 5.63 -1.26 20.80
N ARG A 199 6.58 -0.31 20.80
CA ARG A 199 7.19 0.22 19.58
C ARG A 199 7.93 -0.88 18.82
N MET A 200 8.75 -1.66 19.52
CA MET A 200 9.52 -2.74 18.93
C MET A 200 8.62 -3.87 18.43
N LYS A 201 7.49 -4.18 19.09
CA LYS A 201 6.46 -5.09 18.54
C LYS A 201 5.89 -4.60 17.22
N ILE A 202 5.59 -3.30 17.10
CA ILE A 202 5.09 -2.70 15.85
C ILE A 202 6.16 -2.78 14.74
N ILE A 203 7.41 -2.45 15.05
CA ILE A 203 8.53 -2.56 14.11
C ILE A 203 8.74 -4.02 13.68
N ALA A 204 8.65 -4.98 14.60
CA ALA A 204 8.78 -6.39 14.27
C ALA A 204 7.69 -6.87 13.29
N LYS A 205 6.42 -6.52 13.54
CA LYS A 205 5.30 -6.83 12.63
C LYS A 205 5.53 -6.23 11.22
N LEU A 206 6.05 -5.01 11.13
CA LEU A 206 6.37 -4.37 9.85
C LEU A 206 7.52 -5.06 9.12
N MET A 207 8.59 -5.41 9.84
CA MET A 207 9.76 -6.09 9.26
C MET A 207 9.36 -7.47 8.72
N ASP A 208 8.65 -8.26 9.52
CA ASP A 208 8.15 -9.57 9.12
C ASP A 208 7.21 -9.50 7.91
N GLY A 209 6.22 -8.59 7.97
CA GLY A 209 5.29 -8.40 6.87
C GLY A 209 5.99 -7.95 5.58
N THR A 210 7.03 -7.12 5.68
CA THR A 210 7.81 -6.66 4.52
C THR A 210 8.61 -7.81 3.91
N VAL A 211 9.35 -8.61 4.70
CA VAL A 211 10.10 -9.76 4.14
C VAL A 211 9.16 -10.84 3.60
N THR A 212 7.95 -10.97 4.18
CA THR A 212 6.90 -11.84 3.66
C THR A 212 6.41 -11.37 2.29
N GLN A 213 6.18 -10.06 2.10
CA GLN A 213 5.80 -9.50 0.79
C GLN A 213 6.93 -9.67 -0.23
N GLU A 214 8.17 -9.39 0.17
CA GLU A 214 9.34 -9.55 -0.69
C GLU A 214 9.50 -11.00 -1.13
N PHE A 215 9.38 -11.98 -0.21
CA PHE A 215 9.45 -13.40 -0.55
C PHE A 215 8.37 -13.86 -1.54
N LEU A 216 7.19 -13.25 -1.49
CA LEU A 216 6.14 -13.53 -2.48
C LEU A 216 6.49 -12.96 -3.86
N GLY A 217 7.38 -11.98 -3.92
CA GLY A 217 7.75 -11.28 -5.15
C GLY A 217 7.23 -9.85 -5.20
N LEU A 218 6.93 -9.20 -4.08
CA LEU A 218 6.56 -7.78 -4.03
C LEU A 218 7.53 -6.97 -3.17
N ASP A 219 8.20 -6.00 -3.77
CA ASP A 219 8.97 -4.98 -3.03
C ASP A 219 8.16 -3.69 -2.91
N HIS A 220 7.78 -3.31 -1.68
CA HIS A 220 7.03 -2.08 -1.44
C HIS A 220 7.80 -0.81 -1.87
N CYS A 221 9.14 -0.86 -1.90
CA CYS A 221 10.05 0.24 -2.23
C CYS A 221 10.00 1.48 -1.32
N GLU A 222 8.92 1.70 -0.55
CA GLU A 222 8.75 2.88 0.33
C GLU A 222 8.37 2.55 1.77
N LEU A 223 9.17 1.73 2.46
CA LEU A 223 8.98 1.53 3.90
C LEU A 223 9.38 2.82 4.65
N HIS A 224 8.39 3.58 5.10
CA HIS A 224 8.58 4.87 5.76
C HIS A 224 7.45 5.12 6.76
N PRO A 225 7.67 5.81 7.91
CA PRO A 225 6.60 6.07 8.89
C PRO A 225 5.37 6.77 8.31
N LYS A 226 5.56 7.66 7.33
CA LYS A 226 4.47 8.34 6.60
C LYS A 226 3.49 7.39 5.88
N ASN A 227 3.96 6.18 5.61
CA ASN A 227 3.26 5.12 4.90
C ASN A 227 2.79 4.02 5.87
N VAL A 228 2.84 4.26 7.18
CA VAL A 228 2.37 3.30 8.19
C VAL A 228 1.27 3.94 9.01
N ILE A 229 0.14 3.25 9.13
CA ILE A 229 -0.97 3.64 10.00
C ILE A 229 -1.07 2.62 11.13
N VAL A 230 -1.18 3.09 12.37
CA VAL A 230 -1.44 2.23 13.53
C VAL A 230 -2.88 2.37 13.94
N SER A 231 -3.59 1.25 13.98
CA SER A 231 -5.01 1.16 14.34
C SER A 231 -5.21 0.27 15.56
N MET A 232 -6.23 0.57 16.35
CA MET A 232 -6.76 -0.28 17.43
C MET A 232 -8.13 -0.86 17.06
N ARG A 233 -8.48 -0.86 15.77
CA ARG A 233 -9.73 -1.43 15.24
C ARG A 233 -9.53 -2.19 13.94
N ASN A 234 -10.42 -3.16 13.71
CA ASN A 234 -10.62 -3.83 12.43
C ASN A 234 -12.12 -3.85 12.10
N LEU A 235 -12.54 -3.23 10.99
CA LEU A 235 -13.94 -3.12 10.59
C LEU A 235 -14.88 -2.65 11.74
N GLY A 236 -14.41 -1.68 12.52
CA GLY A 236 -15.13 -1.14 13.67
C GLY A 236 -15.03 -1.96 14.97
N GLN A 237 -14.52 -3.19 14.92
CA GLN A 237 -14.28 -4.02 16.10
C GLN A 237 -12.99 -3.62 16.80
N PRO A 238 -12.97 -3.50 18.14
CA PRO A 238 -11.76 -3.17 18.90
C PRO A 238 -10.73 -4.31 18.83
N LEU A 239 -9.45 -3.95 18.85
CA LEU A 239 -8.33 -4.89 18.91
C LEU A 239 -7.65 -4.84 20.28
N GLU A 240 -7.17 -5.99 20.75
CA GLU A 240 -6.37 -6.08 21.99
C GLU A 240 -4.95 -5.51 21.81
N GLU A 241 -4.38 -5.67 20.61
CA GLU A 241 -3.07 -5.15 20.27
C GLU A 241 -3.13 -4.17 19.07
N PRO A 242 -2.20 -3.20 18.99
CA PRO A 242 -2.07 -2.36 17.81
C PRO A 242 -1.81 -3.17 16.54
N ARG A 243 -2.56 -2.86 15.49
CA ARG A 243 -2.32 -3.31 14.12
C ARG A 243 -1.54 -2.23 13.38
N ALA A 244 -0.40 -2.61 12.82
CA ALA A 244 0.37 -1.75 11.92
C ALA A 244 -0.02 -2.08 10.48
N VAL A 245 -0.41 -1.07 9.71
CA VAL A 245 -0.81 -1.21 8.31
C VAL A 245 0.09 -0.34 7.43
N LEU A 246 0.82 -0.97 6.54
CA LEU A 246 1.62 -0.37 5.48
C LEU A 246 0.68 0.04 4.33
N VAL A 247 0.79 1.28 3.87
CA VAL A 247 -0.02 1.87 2.81
C VAL A 247 0.87 2.57 1.78
N GLY A 248 0.32 2.89 0.61
CA GLY A 248 1.05 3.65 -0.42
C GLY A 248 1.83 2.77 -1.39
N TYR A 249 1.17 1.74 -1.93
CA TYR A 249 1.75 0.76 -2.85
C TYR A 249 1.96 1.29 -4.28
N GLY A 250 1.72 2.58 -4.54
CA GLY A 250 1.87 3.17 -5.88
C GLY A 250 3.31 3.23 -6.42
N ARG A 251 4.31 2.76 -5.67
CA ARG A 251 5.67 2.52 -6.15
C ARG A 251 6.15 1.09 -5.91
N ALA A 252 5.27 0.20 -5.48
CA ALA A 252 5.63 -1.18 -5.27
C ALA A 252 5.96 -1.87 -6.60
N LEU A 253 6.87 -2.83 -6.54
CA LEU A 253 7.31 -3.59 -7.70
C LEU A 253 6.90 -5.05 -7.53
N VAL A 254 6.18 -5.56 -8.52
CA VAL A 254 5.86 -6.99 -8.63
C VAL A 254 6.95 -7.66 -9.47
N ASP A 255 7.73 -8.51 -8.84
CA ASP A 255 8.97 -9.09 -9.35
C ASP A 255 8.77 -9.91 -10.63
N GLU A 256 7.65 -10.64 -10.74
CA GLU A 256 7.33 -11.39 -11.96
C GLU A 256 7.01 -10.54 -13.18
N LEU A 257 6.73 -9.24 -13.01
CA LEU A 257 6.45 -8.29 -14.08
C LEU A 257 7.69 -7.49 -14.49
N ARG A 258 8.84 -7.72 -13.86
CA ARG A 258 10.09 -7.01 -14.15
C ARG A 258 10.80 -7.61 -15.35
N THR A 259 11.62 -6.79 -16.02
CA THR A 259 12.64 -7.28 -16.95
C THR A 259 13.69 -8.10 -16.19
N GLU A 260 14.17 -9.19 -16.80
CA GLU A 260 15.15 -10.08 -16.18
C GLU A 260 16.39 -9.34 -15.61
N PRO A 261 16.92 -9.73 -14.44
CA PRO A 261 16.50 -10.89 -13.65
C PRO A 261 15.19 -10.65 -12.88
N ALA A 262 14.19 -11.50 -13.15
CA ALA A 262 12.87 -11.49 -12.54
C ALA A 262 12.67 -12.73 -11.66
N ARG A 263 11.74 -12.65 -10.71
CA ARG A 263 11.45 -13.74 -9.77
C ARG A 263 12.68 -14.11 -8.93
N PHE A 264 13.43 -13.10 -8.48
CA PHE A 264 14.59 -13.25 -7.61
C PHE A 264 14.29 -14.16 -6.41
N TRP A 265 13.09 -14.05 -5.85
CA TRP A 265 12.70 -14.74 -4.63
C TRP A 265 12.38 -16.22 -4.79
N LYS A 266 12.16 -16.72 -6.02
CA LYS A 266 11.85 -18.14 -6.30
C LYS A 266 12.98 -19.10 -5.91
N HIS A 267 14.18 -18.58 -5.69
CA HIS A 267 15.38 -19.36 -5.40
C HIS A 267 15.58 -19.65 -3.91
N PHE A 268 14.74 -19.09 -3.04
CA PHE A 268 14.82 -19.25 -1.60
C PHE A 268 13.75 -20.22 -1.10
N LEU A 269 14.12 -21.07 -0.13
CA LEU A 269 13.19 -22.04 0.44
C LEU A 269 12.16 -21.36 1.36
N THR A 270 12.61 -20.35 2.11
CA THR A 270 11.79 -19.54 3.02
C THR A 270 12.12 -18.06 2.85
N LYS A 271 11.30 -17.19 3.44
CA LYS A 271 11.52 -15.74 3.45
C LYS A 271 12.85 -15.39 4.13
N HIS A 272 13.46 -14.27 3.76
CA HIS A 272 14.71 -13.84 4.39
C HIS A 272 14.53 -13.47 5.85
N HIS A 273 15.51 -13.83 6.67
CA HIS A 273 15.61 -13.31 8.02
C HIS A 273 15.72 -11.78 7.97
N PRO A 274 14.97 -11.03 8.80
CA PRO A 274 14.98 -9.57 8.76
C PRO A 274 16.37 -8.92 8.86
N VAL A 275 17.33 -9.57 9.52
CA VAL A 275 18.74 -9.11 9.60
C VAL A 275 19.39 -8.89 8.23
N ILE A 276 19.02 -9.67 7.21
CA ILE A 276 19.60 -9.56 5.86
C ILE A 276 19.06 -8.31 5.15
N ARG A 277 17.88 -7.84 5.56
CA ARG A 277 17.11 -6.84 4.82
C ARG A 277 17.02 -5.49 5.51
N PHE A 278 17.26 -5.45 6.81
CA PHE A 278 17.14 -4.28 7.66
C PHE A 278 18.43 -3.99 8.41
N GLY A 279 19.15 -2.98 7.94
CA GLY A 279 20.17 -2.26 8.71
C GLY A 279 19.60 -0.96 9.29
N TRP A 280 20.42 -0.28 10.09
CA TRP A 280 20.08 1.05 10.62
C TRP A 280 19.77 2.04 9.50
N HIS A 281 20.50 2.02 8.38
CA HIS A 281 20.28 2.92 7.25
C HIS A 281 18.83 2.84 6.74
N ARG A 282 18.30 1.63 6.53
CA ARG A 282 16.93 1.43 6.08
C ARG A 282 15.89 1.83 7.13
N LEU A 283 16.25 1.66 8.40
CA LEU A 283 15.40 1.99 9.54
C LEU A 283 15.59 3.44 10.04
N GLU A 284 16.46 4.24 9.41
CA GLU A 284 16.72 5.63 9.81
C GLU A 284 15.45 6.49 9.85
N PRO A 285 14.49 6.36 8.90
CA PRO A 285 13.21 7.06 9.01
C PRO A 285 12.46 6.77 10.31
N PHE A 286 12.73 5.62 10.94
CA PHE A 286 12.14 5.15 12.20
C PHE A 286 13.03 5.43 13.42
N LYS A 287 14.02 6.33 13.35
CA LYS A 287 14.96 6.65 14.46
C LYS A 287 14.33 7.15 15.78
N GLY A 288 13.02 7.41 15.79
CA GLY A 288 12.26 7.65 17.02
C GLY A 288 11.48 6.44 17.54
N TRP A 289 11.28 5.38 16.73
CA TRP A 289 10.68 4.10 17.15
C TRP A 289 11.70 3.12 17.68
N ILE A 290 12.92 3.21 17.17
CA ILE A 290 14.02 2.32 17.51
C ILE A 290 14.95 3.06 18.47
N PRO A 291 15.50 2.40 19.51
CA PRO A 291 16.43 3.04 20.42
C PRO A 291 17.63 3.64 19.68
N LEU A 292 17.84 4.95 19.81
CA LEU A 292 18.95 5.65 19.14
C LEU A 292 20.33 5.12 19.56
N ALA A 293 20.43 4.59 20.78
CA ALA A 293 21.65 3.96 21.28
C ALA A 293 22.04 2.67 20.54
N TRP A 294 21.17 2.11 19.70
CA TRP A 294 21.49 0.95 18.86
C TRP A 294 22.12 1.34 17.53
N ARG A 295 22.15 2.64 17.20
CA ARG A 295 22.81 3.15 16.00
C ARG A 295 24.31 2.87 16.08
N GLY A 296 24.87 2.38 14.98
CA GLY A 296 26.31 2.26 14.81
C GLY A 296 27.04 3.61 14.80
N PRO A 297 28.38 3.61 14.83
CA PRO A 297 29.16 4.82 14.74
C PRO A 297 28.91 5.59 13.43
N ALA A 298 29.22 6.88 13.40
CA ALA A 298 28.89 7.73 12.24
C ALA A 298 29.58 7.30 10.92
N HIS A 299 30.69 6.57 10.99
CA HIS A 299 31.42 6.06 9.82
C HIS A 299 30.88 4.71 9.31
N ASP A 300 30.10 4.01 10.13
CA ASP A 300 29.42 2.76 9.78
C ASP A 300 28.14 2.66 10.61
N ILE A 301 27.07 3.29 10.13
CA ILE A 301 25.81 3.36 10.88
C ILE A 301 25.14 2.00 11.02
N ASP A 302 25.49 1.05 10.14
CA ASP A 302 24.95 -0.31 10.11
C ASP A 302 25.74 -1.29 11.00
N ASP A 303 26.91 -0.90 11.53
CA ASP A 303 27.57 -1.61 12.66
C ASP A 303 26.76 -1.40 13.95
N ALA A 304 25.59 -2.03 13.99
CA ALA A 304 24.53 -1.84 14.97
C ALA A 304 24.27 -3.13 15.78
N PRO A 305 25.25 -3.63 16.57
CA PRO A 305 25.18 -4.95 17.19
C PRO A 305 24.00 -5.14 18.15
N LEU A 306 23.49 -4.05 18.75
CA LEU A 306 22.30 -4.10 19.61
C LEU A 306 21.02 -4.31 18.79
N LEU A 307 20.94 -3.75 17.58
CA LEU A 307 19.84 -3.98 16.65
C LEU A 307 19.88 -5.42 16.11
N ASP A 308 21.06 -5.89 15.71
CA ASP A 308 21.25 -7.27 15.23
C ASP A 308 20.89 -8.29 16.30
N LYS A 309 21.37 -8.08 17.53
CA LYS A 309 21.00 -8.91 18.67
C LYS A 309 19.48 -8.94 18.88
N TRP A 310 18.83 -7.78 18.87
CA TRP A 310 17.37 -7.71 19.02
C TRP A 310 16.64 -8.45 17.89
N MET A 311 17.11 -8.36 16.65
CA MET A 311 16.53 -9.09 15.51
C MET A 311 16.65 -10.61 15.68
N VAL A 312 17.81 -11.11 16.10
CA VAL A 312 18.00 -12.56 16.37
C VAL A 312 17.12 -13.02 17.54
N GLU A 313 17.02 -12.22 18.61
CA GLU A 313 16.14 -12.54 19.74
C GLU A 313 14.64 -12.54 19.35
N THR A 314 14.26 -11.71 18.37
CA THR A 314 12.85 -11.53 17.95
C THR A 314 12.41 -12.52 16.88
N PHE A 315 13.27 -12.79 15.89
CA PHE A 315 12.94 -13.60 14.71
C PHE A 315 13.59 -14.99 14.72
N GLY A 316 14.37 -15.29 15.76
CA GLY A 316 15.00 -16.58 15.98
C GLY A 316 16.45 -16.65 15.49
N PRO A 317 17.08 -17.83 15.63
CA PRO A 317 18.49 -18.02 15.26
C PRO A 317 18.71 -17.80 13.76
N LEU A 318 19.96 -17.50 13.39
CA LEU A 318 20.36 -17.33 11.98
C LEU A 318 20.61 -18.66 11.25
N THR A 319 20.76 -19.75 12.01
CA THR A 319 20.95 -21.12 11.52
C THR A 319 19.80 -21.99 12.00
N ASP A 320 19.42 -22.98 11.19
CA ASP A 320 18.35 -23.95 11.50
C ASP A 320 16.99 -23.30 11.84
N ASN A 321 16.72 -22.12 11.27
CA ASN A 321 15.46 -21.42 11.44
C ASN A 321 14.43 -21.91 10.42
N PRO A 322 13.32 -22.52 10.85
CA PRO A 322 12.32 -23.08 9.92
C PRO A 322 11.50 -22.00 9.20
N GLU A 323 11.48 -20.77 9.71
CA GLU A 323 10.68 -19.66 9.16
C GLU A 323 11.51 -18.76 8.23
N TYR A 324 12.82 -18.65 8.48
CA TYR A 324 13.68 -17.68 7.80
C TYR A 324 14.97 -18.27 7.23
N THR A 325 15.39 -17.78 6.07
CA THR A 325 16.70 -18.08 5.45
C THR A 325 17.64 -16.88 5.59
N THR A 326 18.91 -17.13 5.88
CA THR A 326 19.98 -16.10 5.99
C THR A 326 21.00 -16.17 4.85
N PHE A 327 21.29 -17.37 4.35
CA PHE A 327 22.26 -17.61 3.28
C PHE A 327 21.63 -18.48 2.18
N VAL A 328 21.96 -18.20 0.93
CA VAL A 328 21.73 -19.17 -0.16
C VAL A 328 22.76 -20.27 0.02
N PRO A 329 22.39 -21.56 0.06
CA PRO A 329 23.35 -22.65 -0.03
C PRO A 329 24.23 -22.44 -1.28
N GLU A 330 25.56 -22.57 -1.16
CA GLU A 330 26.53 -22.29 -2.24
C GLU A 330 26.24 -22.99 -3.58
N THR A 331 25.40 -24.03 -3.56
CA THR A 331 24.87 -24.68 -4.75
C THR A 331 23.50 -24.11 -5.12
N LEU A 332 23.48 -23.01 -5.89
CA LEU A 332 22.35 -22.80 -6.81
C LEU A 332 22.27 -24.06 -7.69
N PRO A 333 21.08 -24.66 -7.92
CA PRO A 333 20.98 -25.69 -8.92
C PRO A 333 21.44 -25.06 -10.23
N THR A 334 22.60 -25.49 -10.74
CA THR A 334 22.96 -25.37 -12.15
C THR A 334 21.97 -26.23 -12.93
N GLY A 335 20.74 -25.72 -13.03
CA GLY A 335 19.66 -26.31 -13.79
C GLY A 335 19.75 -25.76 -15.20
N ALA A 336 20.22 -26.63 -16.08
CA ALA A 336 20.12 -26.59 -17.54
C ALA A 336 19.16 -25.52 -18.08
N VAL A 337 19.69 -24.64 -18.92
CA VAL A 337 18.90 -24.06 -20.01
C VAL A 337 18.27 -25.25 -20.74
N PRO A 338 16.93 -25.32 -20.88
CA PRO A 338 16.33 -26.34 -21.73
C PRO A 338 16.80 -26.06 -23.15
N GLU A 339 17.76 -26.85 -23.63
CA GLU A 339 17.99 -26.98 -25.06
C GLU A 339 16.73 -27.62 -25.67
N GLY A 340 16.01 -26.80 -26.43
CA GLY A 340 14.92 -27.25 -27.28
C GLY A 340 13.56 -27.15 -26.61
N GLN A 341 12.68 -26.33 -27.20
CA GLN A 341 11.84 -26.77 -28.32
C GLN A 341 10.98 -25.58 -28.80
N PRO A 342 10.33 -25.73 -29.97
CA PRO A 342 10.70 -25.21 -31.30
C PRO A 342 10.37 -23.74 -31.55
#